data_AF-A0A4Q7XYM7-F1
#
_entry.id   AF-A0A4Q7XYM7-F1
#
_cell.length_a   1.000
_cell.length_b   1.000
_cell.length_c   1.000
_cell.angle_alpha   90.00
_cell.angle_beta   90.00
_cell.angle_gamma   90.00
#
_symmetry.space_group_name_H-M   'P 1'
#
loop_
_entity.id
_entity.type
_entity.pdbx_description
1 polymer ?
#
loop_
_entity_poly.entity_id
_entity_poly.type
_entity_poly.pdbx_seq_one_letter_code
_entity_poly.pdbx_strand_id
1 'polypeptide(L)'
;MSHLSFQQICDLEPRVQALFDEAKAVHDDPAAESFCANTVWHRSGFKKRVSALAGFDATHPQLQTNEAYDTAYQTIYLALPNCRNCGCL
;
A
#
# COMPACT_ATOMS: atom_id res chain seq x y z
N MET A 1 13.19 -10.63 16.47
CA MET A 1 11.74 -10.46 16.29
C MET A 1 11.42 -10.96 14.89
N SER A 2 10.47 -11.89 14.77
CA SER A 2 10.09 -12.48 13.48
C SER A 2 9.41 -11.42 12.64
N HIS A 3 9.96 -11.09 11.48
CA HIS A 3 9.36 -10.16 10.54
C HIS A 3 8.15 -10.84 9.87
N LEU A 4 6.97 -10.23 9.93
CA LEU A 4 5.78 -10.75 9.26
C LEU A 4 5.92 -10.53 7.74
N SER A 5 5.76 -11.61 6.98
CA SER A 5 5.67 -11.51 5.51
C SER A 5 4.35 -10.89 5.08
N PHE A 6 4.30 -10.35 3.86
CA PHE A 6 3.05 -9.81 3.32
C PHE A 6 1.91 -10.84 3.28
N GLN A 7 2.22 -12.10 2.96
CA GLN A 7 1.23 -13.17 2.98
C GLN A 7 0.68 -13.41 4.40
N GLN A 8 1.55 -13.46 5.41
CA GLN A 8 1.11 -13.61 6.80
C GLN A 8 0.22 -12.44 7.26
N ILE A 9 0.52 -11.23 6.81
CA ILE A 9 -0.32 -10.05 7.07
C ILE A 9 -1.69 -10.23 6.42
N CYS A 10 -1.75 -10.70 5.17
CA CYS A 10 -3.02 -10.94 4.47
C CYS A 10 -3.85 -12.08 5.08
N ASP A 11 -3.19 -13.13 5.57
CA ASP A 11 -3.87 -14.25 6.25
C ASP A 11 -4.54 -13.78 7.56
N LEU A 12 -3.92 -12.83 8.26
CA LEU A 12 -4.44 -12.23 9.49
C LEU A 12 -5.48 -11.14 9.22
N GLU A 13 -5.31 -10.35 8.17
CA GLU A 13 -6.20 -9.27 7.77
C GLU A 13 -6.42 -9.29 6.24
N PRO A 14 -7.44 -10.03 5.75
CA PRO A 14 -7.71 -10.17 4.31
C PRO A 14 -8.01 -8.85 3.59
N ARG A 15 -8.41 -7.79 4.31
CA ARG A 15 -8.62 -6.46 3.71
C ARG A 15 -7.31 -5.84 3.20
N VAL A 16 -6.14 -6.27 3.72
CA VAL A 16 -4.83 -5.86 3.18
C VAL A 16 -4.64 -6.41 1.77
N GLN A 17 -5.03 -7.66 1.51
CA GLN A 17 -5.00 -8.25 0.16
C GLN A 17 -5.92 -7.49 -0.80
N ALA A 18 -7.15 -7.19 -0.36
CA ALA A 18 -8.08 -6.39 -1.17
C ALA A 18 -7.52 -5.00 -1.52
N LEU A 19 -6.79 -4.37 -0.59
CA LEU A 19 -6.12 -3.09 -0.82
C LEU A 19 -4.97 -3.21 -1.83
N PHE A 20 -4.22 -4.31 -1.78
CA PHE A 20 -3.17 -4.62 -2.75
C PHE A 20 -3.74 -4.83 -4.16
N ASP A 21 -4.84 -5.57 -4.28
CA ASP A 21 -5.49 -5.80 -5.57
C ASP A 21 -6.05 -4.50 -6.17
N GLU A 22 -6.55 -3.59 -5.33
CA GLU A 22 -6.94 -2.23 -5.74
C GLU A 22 -5.74 -1.43 -6.27
N ALA A 23 -4.59 -1.47 -5.58
CA ALA A 23 -3.38 -0.80 -6.06
C ALA A 23 -2.90 -1.37 -7.42
N LYS A 24 -2.95 -2.70 -7.60
CA LYS A 24 -2.61 -3.35 -8.87
C LYS A 24 -3.56 -3.01 -10.02
N ALA A 25 -4.81 -2.69 -9.71
CA ALA A 25 -5.80 -2.28 -10.70
C ALA A 25 -5.60 -0.83 -11.18
N VAL A 26 -4.68 -0.07 -10.57
CA VAL A 26 -4.32 1.25 -11.06
C VAL A 26 -3.48 1.12 -12.32
N HIS A 27 -3.88 1.84 -13.37
CA HIS A 27 -3.18 1.87 -14.64
C HIS A 27 -2.73 3.30 -14.96
N ASP A 28 -1.51 3.40 -15.50
CA ASP A 28 -1.06 4.62 -16.16
C ASP A 28 -1.77 4.72 -17.53
N ASP A 29 -2.36 5.88 -17.81
CA ASP A 29 -2.92 6.19 -19.12
C ASP A 29 -1.82 6.76 -20.02
N PRO A 30 -1.40 6.05 -21.09
CA PRO A 30 -0.34 6.54 -21.97
C PRO A 30 -0.72 7.80 -22.74
N ALA A 31 -2.02 8.14 -22.85
CA ALA A 31 -2.47 9.39 -23.45
C ALA A 31 -2.32 10.59 -22.49
N ALA A 32 -2.20 10.35 -21.18
CA ALA A 32 -1.95 11.40 -20.20
C ALA A 32 -0.49 11.86 -20.23
N GLU A 33 -0.27 13.16 -19.99
CA GLU A 33 1.07 13.76 -20.01
C GLU A 33 2.00 13.19 -18.93
N SER A 34 1.44 12.80 -17.78
CA SER A 34 2.19 12.28 -16.63
C SER A 34 1.37 11.31 -15.78
N PHE A 35 2.09 10.50 -15.00
CA PHE A 35 1.55 9.64 -13.95
C PHE A 35 2.37 9.79 -12.67
N CYS A 36 1.69 9.78 -11.51
CA CYS A 36 2.33 9.98 -10.21
C CYS A 36 1.77 9.03 -9.16
N ALA A 37 2.54 7.99 -8.82
CA ALA A 37 2.20 7.03 -7.77
C ALA A 37 1.98 7.70 -6.41
N ASN A 38 2.81 8.68 -6.05
CA ASN A 38 2.64 9.47 -4.81
C ASN A 38 1.27 10.18 -4.76
N THR A 39 0.82 10.75 -5.89
CA THR A 39 -0.49 11.41 -5.95
C THR A 39 -1.60 10.40 -5.74
N VAL A 40 -1.55 9.24 -6.40
CA VAL A 40 -2.52 8.15 -6.20
C VAL A 40 -2.51 7.67 -4.74
N TRP A 41 -1.32 7.44 -4.18
CA TRP A 41 -1.11 6.96 -2.82
C TRP A 41 -1.74 7.87 -1.77
N HIS A 42 -1.53 9.18 -1.91
CA HIS A 42 -2.03 10.17 -0.97
C HIS A 42 -3.51 10.52 -1.20
N ARG A 43 -3.94 10.74 -2.44
CA ARG A 43 -5.31 11.19 -2.74
C ARG A 43 -6.35 10.09 -2.61
N SER A 44 -5.99 8.86 -2.97
CA SER A 44 -6.89 7.69 -2.83
C SER A 44 -6.89 7.12 -1.40
N GLY A 45 -6.06 7.67 -0.50
CA GLY A 45 -6.03 7.32 0.90
C GLY A 45 -5.36 5.97 1.22
N PHE A 46 -4.61 5.38 0.28
CA PHE A 46 -3.91 4.10 0.49
C PHE A 46 -3.09 4.12 1.79
N LYS A 47 -2.29 5.16 2.02
CA LYS A 47 -1.48 5.29 3.26
C LYS A 47 -2.30 5.14 4.53
N LYS A 48 -3.45 5.83 4.60
CA LYS A 48 -4.34 5.81 5.77
C LYS A 48 -4.96 4.42 5.96
N ARG A 49 -5.37 3.79 4.86
CA ARG A 49 -5.95 2.45 4.86
C ARG A 49 -4.94 1.39 5.26
N VAL A 50 -3.67 1.52 4.84
CA VAL A 50 -2.58 0.66 5.34
C VAL A 50 -2.45 0.80 6.85
N SER A 51 -2.29 2.02 7.38
CA SER A 51 -2.17 2.25 8.83
C SER A 51 -3.28 1.61 9.66
N ALA A 52 -4.53 1.70 9.17
CA ALA A 52 -5.71 1.16 9.83
C ALA A 52 -5.86 -0.37 9.74
N LEU A 53 -5.14 -1.04 8.83
CA LEU A 53 -5.23 -2.49 8.62
C LEU A 53 -3.96 -3.22 9.07
N ALA A 54 -2.80 -2.61 8.91
CA ALA A 54 -1.49 -3.09 9.34
C ALA A 54 -0.63 -1.90 9.79
N GLY A 55 -0.46 -1.74 11.10
CA GLY A 55 0.16 -0.59 11.75
C GLY A 55 -0.47 -0.31 13.11
N PHE A 56 -0.01 0.72 13.81
CA PHE A 56 -0.48 1.03 15.18
C PHE A 56 -2.00 1.22 15.31
N ASP A 57 -2.69 1.61 14.24
CA ASP A 57 -4.14 1.79 14.22
C ASP A 57 -4.90 0.49 13.86
N ALA A 58 -4.19 -0.61 13.57
CA ALA A 58 -4.78 -1.88 13.20
C ALA A 58 -5.62 -2.46 14.33
N THR A 59 -6.74 -3.10 14.00
CA THR A 59 -7.57 -3.79 15.02
C THR A 59 -6.92 -5.10 15.49
N HIS A 60 -6.15 -5.77 14.64
CA HIS A 60 -5.46 -7.02 14.97
C HIS A 60 -4.17 -6.74 15.76
N PRO A 61 -4.05 -7.16 17.04
CA PRO A 61 -2.88 -6.83 17.87
C PRO A 61 -1.55 -7.32 17.29
N GLN A 62 -1.56 -8.41 16.53
CA GLN A 62 -0.36 -8.94 15.86
C GLN A 62 0.13 -8.05 14.70
N LEU A 63 -0.74 -7.21 14.16
CA LEU A 63 -0.43 -6.25 13.09
C LEU A 63 -0.15 -4.84 13.62
N GLN A 64 -0.27 -4.60 14.92
CA GLN A 64 0.04 -3.32 15.58
C GLN A 64 1.54 -3.11 15.76
N THR A 65 2.30 -3.23 14.67
CA THR A 65 3.76 -3.10 14.67
C THR A 65 4.23 -2.23 13.51
N ASN A 66 5.41 -1.63 13.66
CA ASN A 66 6.04 -0.89 12.57
C ASN A 66 6.39 -1.81 11.40
N GLU A 67 6.83 -3.03 11.70
CA GLU A 67 7.20 -4.02 10.71
C GLU A 67 6.02 -4.44 9.84
N ALA A 68 4.83 -4.63 10.42
CA ALA A 68 3.62 -4.94 9.65
C ALA A 68 3.23 -3.77 8.75
N TYR A 69 3.30 -2.54 9.28
CA TYR A 69 3.06 -1.33 8.49
C TYR A 69 4.06 -1.20 7.33
N ASP A 70 5.36 -1.31 7.60
CA ASP A 70 6.40 -1.13 6.58
C ASP A 70 6.29 -2.18 5.46
N THR A 71 6.07 -3.45 5.80
CA THR A 71 5.87 -4.51 4.82
C THR A 71 4.65 -4.29 3.95
N ALA A 72 3.50 -3.95 4.55
CA ALA A 72 2.28 -3.68 3.80
C ALA A 72 2.40 -2.39 2.96
N TYR A 73 2.97 -1.34 3.53
CA TYR A 73 3.21 -0.06 2.86
C TYR A 73 4.06 -0.25 1.61
N GLN A 74 5.24 -0.86 1.76
CA GLN A 74 6.17 -1.05 0.64
C GLN A 74 5.56 -1.93 -0.45
N THR A 75 4.96 -3.05 -0.06
CA THR A 75 4.39 -4.01 -1.03
C THR A 75 3.24 -3.40 -1.83
N ILE A 76 2.33 -2.68 -1.17
CA ILE A 76 1.16 -2.07 -1.85
C ILE A 76 1.59 -0.84 -2.66
N TYR A 77 2.51 -0.02 -2.15
CA TYR A 77 3.03 1.13 -2.91
C TYR A 77 3.74 0.70 -4.19
N LEU A 78 4.58 -0.34 -4.12
CA LEU A 78 5.29 -0.89 -5.28
C LEU A 78 4.37 -1.60 -6.30
N ALA A 79 3.12 -1.88 -5.94
CA ALA A 79 2.13 -2.41 -6.87
C ALA A 79 1.56 -1.35 -7.82
N LEU A 80 1.70 -0.06 -7.48
CA LEU A 80 1.30 1.04 -8.35
C LEU A 80 2.24 1.14 -9.56
N PRO A 81 1.76 1.69 -10.70
CA PRO A 81 2.65 2.02 -11.81
C PRO A 81 3.78 2.96 -11.39
N ASN A 82 4.93 2.85 -12.05
CA ASN A 82 6.02 3.79 -11.84
C ASN A 82 5.61 5.22 -12.22
N CYS A 83 6.15 6.20 -11.51
CA CYS A 83 5.98 7.60 -11.88
C CYS A 83 6.55 7.86 -13.29
N ARG A 84 5.83 8.67 -14.09
CA ARG A 84 6.23 9.09 -15.43
C ARG A 84 5.97 10.58 -15.57
N ASN A 85 6.99 11.35 -15.95
CA ASN A 85 6.88 12.80 -16.18
C ASN A 85 6.23 13.59 -15.02
N CYS A 86 6.26 13.09 -13.78
CA CYS A 86 5.85 13.85 -12.60
C CYS A 86 7.06 14.68 -12.09
N GLY A 87 6.78 15.81 -11.42
CA GLY A 87 7.79 16.54 -10.63
C GLY A 87 7.99 15.97 -9.22
N CYS A 88 7.62 14.72 -8.99
CA CYS A 88 7.68 14.07 -7.68
C CYS A 88 9.08 13.50 -7.44
N LEU A 89 9.68 13.89 -6.31
CA LEU A 89 11.02 13.49 -5.85
C LEU A 89 10.94 12.25 -4.95
#